data_AF-A0A392NI79-F1
#
_entry.id   AF-A0A392NI79-F1
#
_cell.length_a   1.000
_cell.length_b   1.000
_cell.length_c   1.000
_cell.angle_alpha   90.00
_cell.angle_beta   90.00
_cell.angle_gamma   90.00
#
_symmetry.space_group_name_H-M   'P 1'
#
loop_
_entity.id
_entity.type
_entity.pdbx_description
1 polymer ?
#
loop_
_entity_poly.entity_id
_entity_poly.type
_entity_poly.pdbx_seq_one_letter_code
_entity_poly.pdbx_strand_id
1 'polypeptide(L)'
;KEKGDLLKSGDFLIDKIKLGNVGFKERYYKDKFSVEGSTNIELKRKEIVQKYTEGLLWVLQYYFSGVASWTWFYPYHYGPFASDLKGMGQVKVNFEKGVPFLPFDQLLSVLPQRSSYALPKAYAQLMLDEQSKIFDLFPQSNLPQTM
;
A
#
# COMPACT_ATOMS: atom_id res chain seq x y z
N LYS A 1 -4.74 11.07 30.90
CA LYS A 1 -4.61 12.50 30.55
C LYS A 1 -3.17 12.68 30.03
N GLU A 2 -2.90 12.24 28.80
CA GLU A 2 -1.55 12.24 28.18
C GLU A 2 -1.73 12.07 26.66
N LYS A 3 -2.33 13.08 26.01
CA LYS A 3 -2.51 13.17 24.55
C LYS A 3 -1.85 14.44 24.00
N GLY A 4 -0.72 14.84 24.59
CA GLY A 4 -0.10 16.15 24.35
C GLY A 4 1.26 16.17 23.65
N ASP A 5 1.99 15.06 23.58
CA ASP A 5 3.44 15.13 23.29
C ASP A 5 3.89 14.64 21.91
N LEU A 6 3.01 14.08 21.08
CA LEU A 6 3.36 13.69 19.69
C LEU A 6 3.44 14.87 18.72
N LEU A 7 2.84 16.02 19.06
CA LEU A 7 2.95 17.25 18.28
C LEU A 7 4.22 18.06 18.62
N LYS A 8 4.96 17.68 19.66
CA LYS A 8 6.17 18.40 20.11
C LYS A 8 7.47 17.84 19.55
N SER A 9 7.48 16.63 19.00
CA SER A 9 8.62 16.13 18.23
C SER A 9 8.54 16.69 16.81
N GLY A 10 9.28 17.78 16.55
CA GLY A 10 9.37 18.47 15.26
C GLY A 10 9.85 17.62 14.07
N ASP A 11 10.02 16.30 14.23
CA ASP A 11 10.40 15.37 13.16
C ASP A 11 9.32 15.20 12.07
N PHE A 12 8.05 15.47 12.36
CA PHE A 12 6.99 15.47 11.35
C PHE A 12 6.98 16.72 10.46
N LEU A 13 7.75 17.77 10.81
CA LEU A 13 7.69 19.07 10.13
C LEU A 13 8.79 19.26 9.07
N ILE A 14 9.75 18.34 8.96
CA ILE A 14 10.78 18.43 7.94
C ILE A 14 10.25 17.79 6.65
N ASP A 15 9.87 18.63 5.69
CA ASP A 15 9.63 18.17 4.32
C ASP A 15 10.94 17.64 3.71
N LYS A 16 11.16 16.34 3.82
CA LYS A 16 12.32 15.63 3.27
C LYS A 16 12.34 15.68 1.73
N ILE A 17 11.17 15.73 1.10
CA ILE A 17 11.01 15.61 -0.35
C ILE A 17 11.22 16.98 -1.02
N LYS A 18 10.79 18.07 -0.37
CA LYS A 18 10.93 19.44 -0.87
C LYS A 18 10.35 19.56 -2.28
N LEU A 19 9.06 19.27 -2.43
CA LEU A 19 8.38 19.32 -3.73
C LEU A 19 8.59 20.70 -4.40
N GLY A 20 8.77 20.69 -5.71
CA GLY A 20 9.05 21.91 -6.50
C GLY A 20 10.53 22.34 -6.54
N ASN A 21 11.39 21.79 -5.68
CA ASN A 21 12.84 22.07 -5.73
C ASN A 21 13.56 21.05 -6.61
N VAL A 22 14.65 21.46 -7.29
CA VAL A 22 15.47 20.57 -8.11
C VAL A 22 15.83 19.29 -7.34
N GLY A 23 15.69 18.13 -7.98
CA GLY A 23 15.93 16.82 -7.37
C GLY A 23 14.77 16.26 -6.53
N PHE A 24 13.56 16.86 -6.56
CA PHE A 24 12.43 16.39 -5.74
C PHE A 24 11.96 14.98 -6.10
N LYS A 25 12.10 14.57 -7.37
CA LYS A 25 11.69 13.23 -7.81
C LYS A 25 12.59 12.16 -7.20
N GLU A 26 13.90 12.39 -7.22
CA GLU A 26 14.89 11.49 -6.64
C GLU A 26 14.66 11.35 -5.13
N ARG A 27 14.41 12.47 -4.43
CA ARG A 27 14.07 12.45 -3.01
C ARG A 27 12.74 11.74 -2.74
N TYR A 28 11.74 11.93 -3.58
CA TYR A 28 10.45 11.24 -3.48
C TYR A 28 10.59 9.73 -3.61
N TYR A 29 11.26 9.26 -4.66
CA TYR A 29 11.45 7.82 -4.89
C TYR A 29 12.33 7.17 -3.82
N LYS A 30 13.33 7.90 -3.31
CA LYS A 30 14.13 7.47 -2.16
C LYS A 30 13.30 7.36 -0.88
N ASP A 31 12.53 8.39 -0.53
CA ASP A 31 11.77 8.45 0.73
C ASP A 31 10.53 7.54 0.73
N LYS A 32 9.84 7.39 -0.41
CA LYS A 32 8.55 6.69 -0.49
C LYS A 32 8.63 5.24 -0.97
N PHE A 33 9.72 4.89 -1.65
CA PHE A 33 9.91 3.54 -2.22
C PHE A 33 11.25 2.91 -1.82
N SER A 34 12.06 3.60 -1.02
CA SER A 34 13.38 3.13 -0.56
C SER A 34 14.30 2.72 -1.72
N VAL A 35 14.24 3.45 -2.84
CA VAL A 35 15.06 3.21 -4.04
C VAL A 35 15.99 4.38 -4.34
N GLU A 36 17.26 4.08 -4.59
CA GLU A 36 18.29 5.07 -4.93
C GLU A 36 19.05 4.71 -6.22
N GLY A 37 19.65 5.73 -6.83
CA GLY A 37 20.36 5.61 -8.10
C GLY A 37 19.42 5.74 -9.30
N SER A 38 19.88 6.48 -10.32
CA SER A 38 19.06 6.81 -11.51
C SER A 38 18.44 5.57 -12.16
N THR A 39 19.25 4.52 -12.40
CA THR A 39 18.77 3.28 -13.03
C THR A 39 17.67 2.59 -12.24
N ASN A 40 17.83 2.43 -10.92
CA ASN A 40 16.84 1.74 -10.09
C ASN A 40 15.55 2.57 -9.95
N ILE A 41 15.69 3.89 -9.84
CA ILE A 41 14.55 4.81 -9.82
C ILE A 41 13.76 4.72 -11.14
N GLU A 42 14.44 4.66 -12.29
CA GLU A 42 13.76 4.48 -13.58
C GLU A 42 13.03 3.14 -13.68
N LEU A 43 13.63 2.04 -13.20
CA LEU A 43 12.98 0.72 -13.16
C LEU A 43 11.74 0.74 -12.25
N LYS A 44 11.89 1.25 -11.02
CA LYS A 44 10.80 1.36 -10.05
C LYS A 44 9.68 2.26 -10.57
N ARG A 45 10.01 3.38 -11.21
CA ARG A 45 9.03 4.27 -11.85
C ARG A 45 8.21 3.53 -12.90
N LYS A 46 8.84 2.76 -13.80
CA LYS A 46 8.13 1.98 -14.82
C LYS A 46 7.19 0.95 -14.20
N GLU A 47 7.64 0.25 -13.17
CA GLU A 47 6.86 -0.72 -12.40
C GLU A 47 5.61 -0.09 -11.76
N ILE A 48 5.80 1.06 -11.08
CA ILE A 48 4.71 1.82 -10.44
C ILE A 48 3.71 2.33 -11.48
N VAL A 49 4.20 2.88 -12.60
CA VAL A 49 3.33 3.37 -13.68
C VAL A 49 2.53 2.24 -14.31
N GLN A 50 3.14 1.06 -14.50
CA GLN A 50 2.43 -0.12 -14.97
C GLN A 50 1.30 -0.50 -14.00
N LYS A 51 1.60 -0.66 -12.70
CA LYS A 51 0.59 -1.01 -11.69
C LYS A 51 -0.48 0.05 -11.49
N TYR A 52 -0.12 1.32 -11.61
CA TYR A 52 -1.07 2.42 -11.53
C TYR A 52 -2.03 2.39 -12.72
N THR A 53 -1.50 2.12 -13.92
CA THR A 53 -2.30 1.97 -15.14
C THR A 53 -3.23 0.74 -15.06
N GLU A 54 -2.72 -0.40 -14.56
CA GLU A 54 -3.57 -1.57 -14.24
C GLU A 54 -4.72 -1.16 -13.31
N GLY A 55 -4.45 -0.37 -12.26
CA GLY A 55 -5.48 0.07 -11.33
C GLY A 55 -6.54 0.99 -11.94
N LEU A 56 -6.14 1.91 -12.82
CA LEU A 56 -7.09 2.73 -13.56
C LEU A 56 -8.02 1.87 -14.43
N LEU A 57 -7.47 0.86 -15.10
CA LEU A 57 -8.24 -0.08 -15.92
C LEU A 57 -9.16 -0.95 -15.05
N TRP A 58 -8.69 -1.43 -13.90
CA TRP A 58 -9.49 -2.21 -12.95
C TRP A 58 -10.68 -1.40 -12.45
N VAL A 59 -10.46 -0.13 -12.04
CA VAL A 59 -11.52 0.76 -11.57
C VAL A 59 -12.52 1.03 -12.70
N LEU A 60 -12.05 1.37 -13.90
CA LEU A 60 -12.94 1.61 -15.04
C LEU A 60 -13.82 0.38 -15.31
N GLN A 61 -13.23 -0.81 -15.36
CA GLN A 61 -13.98 -2.05 -15.56
C GLN A 61 -14.95 -2.34 -14.41
N TYR A 62 -14.57 -2.05 -13.16
CA TYR A 62 -15.45 -2.19 -12.00
C TYR A 62 -16.75 -1.41 -12.16
N TYR A 63 -16.66 -0.15 -12.60
CA TYR A 63 -17.83 0.71 -12.79
C TYR A 63 -18.71 0.30 -13.98
N PHE A 64 -18.11 -0.14 -15.10
CA PHE A 64 -18.85 -0.37 -16.34
C PHE A 64 -19.21 -1.83 -16.62
N SER A 65 -18.48 -2.78 -16.02
CA SER A 65 -18.59 -4.22 -16.31
C SER A 65 -18.55 -5.10 -15.04
N GLY A 66 -18.56 -4.49 -13.85
CA GLY A 66 -18.41 -5.17 -12.57
C GLY A 66 -16.97 -5.57 -12.25
N VAL A 67 -16.76 -6.22 -11.09
CA VAL A 67 -15.43 -6.52 -10.54
C VAL A 67 -14.53 -7.23 -11.55
N ALA A 68 -13.41 -6.62 -11.96
CA ALA A 68 -12.51 -7.25 -12.94
C ALA A 68 -11.70 -8.40 -12.32
N SER A 69 -11.27 -8.23 -11.07
CA SER A 69 -10.54 -9.22 -10.28
C SER A 69 -10.79 -8.96 -8.80
N TRP A 70 -11.16 -9.99 -8.04
CA TRP A 70 -11.33 -9.91 -6.58
C TRP A 70 -10.01 -9.82 -5.81
N THR A 71 -8.91 -10.27 -6.42
CA THR A 71 -7.60 -10.40 -5.78
C THR A 71 -6.60 -9.33 -6.22
N TRP A 72 -6.89 -8.59 -7.30
CA TRP A 72 -6.04 -7.50 -7.75
C TRP A 72 -6.04 -6.36 -6.73
N PHE A 73 -4.86 -5.82 -6.45
CA PHE A 73 -4.66 -4.63 -5.63
C PHE A 73 -3.48 -3.82 -6.15
N TYR A 74 -3.42 -2.54 -5.78
CA TYR A 74 -2.28 -1.69 -6.05
C TYR A 74 -1.21 -1.90 -4.95
N PRO A 75 -0.02 -2.45 -5.26
CA PRO A 75 0.93 -2.93 -4.25
C PRO A 75 1.86 -1.84 -3.69
N TYR A 76 1.44 -0.57 -3.74
CA TYR A 76 2.21 0.54 -3.19
C TYR A 76 1.32 1.51 -2.41
N HIS A 77 1.89 2.16 -1.41
CA HIS A 77 1.20 3.18 -0.63
C HIS A 77 1.12 4.54 -1.33
N TYR A 78 1.96 4.78 -2.34
CA TYR A 78 2.09 6.06 -3.02
C TYR A 78 2.01 5.89 -4.54
N GLY A 79 1.45 6.88 -5.24
CA GLY A 79 1.36 6.89 -6.70
C GLY A 79 2.62 7.41 -7.40
N PRO A 80 2.74 7.26 -8.72
CA PRO A 80 3.78 7.94 -9.51
C PRO A 80 3.45 9.44 -9.66
N PHE A 81 4.42 10.25 -10.10
CA PHE A 81 4.09 11.60 -10.56
C PHE A 81 3.32 11.55 -11.87
N ALA A 82 2.44 12.52 -12.12
CA ALA A 82 1.75 12.63 -13.41
C ALA A 82 2.73 12.73 -14.60
N SER A 83 3.89 13.38 -14.41
CA SER A 83 4.94 13.47 -15.43
C SER A 83 5.65 12.14 -15.72
N ASP A 84 5.44 11.12 -14.89
CA ASP A 84 5.97 9.76 -15.08
C ASP A 84 5.00 8.86 -15.85
N LEU A 85 3.72 9.26 -16.01
CA LEU A 85 2.67 8.53 -16.71
C LEU A 85 2.87 8.53 -18.24
N LYS A 86 3.96 7.93 -18.69
CA LYS A 86 4.33 7.75 -20.09
C LYS A 86 4.10 6.30 -20.50
N GLY A 87 3.68 6.07 -21.74
CA GLY A 87 3.52 4.72 -22.28
C GLY A 87 2.31 3.93 -21.75
N MET A 88 1.36 4.57 -21.07
CA MET A 88 0.18 3.89 -20.50
C MET A 88 -0.61 3.07 -21.53
N GLY A 89 -0.71 3.54 -22.79
CA GLY A 89 -1.40 2.82 -23.86
C GLY A 89 -0.73 1.50 -24.29
N GLN A 90 0.48 1.21 -23.82
CA GLN A 90 1.19 -0.04 -24.07
C GLN A 90 0.91 -1.09 -22.98
N VAL A 91 0.31 -0.69 -21.85
CA VAL A 91 -0.02 -1.60 -20.75
C VAL A 91 -1.20 -2.47 -21.18
N LYS A 92 -0.95 -3.76 -21.32
CA LYS A 92 -1.98 -4.78 -21.54
C LYS A 92 -2.19 -5.54 -20.25
N VAL A 93 -3.42 -5.55 -19.74
CA VAL A 93 -3.78 -6.27 -18.52
C VAL A 93 -4.86 -7.29 -18.82
N ASN A 94 -4.66 -8.50 -18.33
CA ASN A 94 -5.68 -9.54 -18.31
C ASN A 94 -5.96 -9.85 -16.83
N PHE A 95 -7.11 -9.39 -16.34
CA PHE A 95 -7.50 -9.63 -14.96
C PHE A 95 -8.00 -11.06 -14.78
N GLU A 96 -7.45 -11.76 -13.79
CA GLU A 96 -8.03 -13.02 -13.30
C GLU A 96 -9.17 -12.69 -12.34
N LYS A 97 -10.40 -13.08 -12.70
CA LYS A 97 -11.60 -12.74 -11.93
C LYS A 97 -11.49 -13.16 -10.46
N GLY A 98 -11.01 -14.38 -10.21
CA GLY A 98 -10.96 -14.96 -8.87
C GLY A 98 -12.34 -15.09 -8.23
N VAL A 99 -12.35 -15.24 -6.90
CA VAL A 99 -13.56 -15.27 -6.07
C VAL A 99 -13.38 -14.31 -4.89
N PRO A 100 -14.47 -13.77 -4.33
CA PRO A 100 -14.37 -12.99 -3.10
C PRO A 100 -13.82 -13.85 -1.96
N PHE A 101 -13.13 -13.22 -1.00
CA PHE A 101 -12.74 -13.89 0.23
C PHE A 101 -13.96 -14.38 1.01
N LEU A 102 -13.77 -15.48 1.75
CA LEU A 102 -14.76 -15.90 2.73
C LEU A 102 -14.89 -14.83 3.82
N PRO A 103 -16.06 -14.68 4.46
CA PRO A 103 -16.27 -13.60 5.44
C PRO A 103 -15.23 -13.56 6.57
N PHE A 104 -14.81 -14.71 7.09
CA PHE A 104 -13.79 -14.74 8.15
C PHE A 104 -12.38 -14.47 7.64
N ASP A 105 -12.04 -14.89 6.43
CA ASP A 105 -10.74 -14.59 5.81
C ASP A 105 -10.64 -13.09 5.52
N GLN A 106 -11.74 -12.48 5.04
CA GLN A 106 -11.83 -11.04 4.89
C GLN A 106 -11.66 -10.33 6.24
N LEU A 107 -12.40 -10.73 7.28
CA LEU A 107 -12.26 -10.12 8.61
C LEU A 107 -10.84 -10.26 9.17
N LEU A 108 -10.19 -11.42 8.98
CA LEU A 108 -8.81 -11.63 9.37
C LEU A 108 -7.85 -10.68 8.63
N SER A 109 -8.10 -10.41 7.35
CA SER A 109 -7.25 -9.52 6.54
C SER A 109 -7.40 -8.02 6.86
N VAL A 110 -8.48 -7.60 7.51
CA VAL A 110 -8.79 -6.17 7.74
C VAL A 110 -8.78 -5.74 9.20
N LEU A 111 -9.05 -6.66 10.13
CA LEU A 111 -9.17 -6.31 11.54
C LEU A 111 -7.80 -6.23 12.22
N PRO A 112 -7.58 -5.26 13.12
CA PRO A 112 -6.42 -5.25 14.00
C PRO A 112 -6.59 -6.25 15.16
N GLN A 113 -5.50 -6.62 15.84
CA GLN A 113 -5.50 -7.57 16.98
C GLN A 113 -6.54 -7.21 18.07
N ARG A 114 -6.74 -5.90 18.31
CA ARG A 114 -7.71 -5.40 19.31
C ARG A 114 -9.15 -5.77 19.00
N SER A 115 -9.46 -6.07 17.74
CA SER A 115 -10.78 -6.49 17.28
C SER A 115 -10.87 -8.01 17.05
N SER A 116 -9.89 -8.79 17.52
CA SER A 116 -9.87 -10.25 17.39
C SER A 116 -11.10 -10.96 17.99
N TYR A 117 -11.80 -10.32 18.94
CA TYR A 117 -13.06 -10.83 19.50
C TYR A 117 -14.19 -10.94 18.47
N ALA A 118 -14.10 -10.27 17.32
CA ALA A 118 -15.07 -10.38 16.22
C ALA A 118 -14.87 -11.64 15.36
N LEU A 119 -13.80 -12.40 15.60
CA LEU A 119 -13.48 -13.63 14.90
C LEU A 119 -13.69 -14.87 15.78
N PRO A 120 -13.92 -16.06 15.18
CA PRO A 120 -13.87 -17.31 15.92
C PRO A 120 -12.51 -17.49 16.62
N LYS A 121 -12.50 -18.19 17.77
CA LYS A 121 -11.29 -18.34 18.61
C LYS A 121 -10.05 -18.82 17.85
N ALA A 122 -10.22 -19.77 16.92
CA ALA A 122 -9.12 -20.29 16.10
C ALA A 122 -8.49 -19.20 15.21
N TYR A 123 -9.30 -18.31 14.63
CA TYR A 123 -8.83 -17.19 13.81
C TYR A 123 -8.22 -16.08 14.68
N ALA A 124 -8.83 -15.78 15.83
CA ALA A 124 -8.31 -14.81 16.79
C ALA A 124 -6.89 -15.18 17.27
N GLN A 125 -6.61 -16.48 17.47
CA GLN A 125 -5.29 -16.96 17.85
C GLN A 125 -4.22 -16.66 16.79
N LEU A 126 -4.57 -16.71 15.49
CA LEU A 126 -3.62 -16.37 14.42
C LEU A 126 -3.12 -14.93 14.49
N MET A 127 -3.92 -14.02 15.08
CA MET A 127 -3.56 -12.62 15.27
C MET A 127 -2.75 -12.37 16.55
N LEU A 128 -2.97 -13.18 17.59
CA LEU A 128 -2.48 -12.92 18.95
C LEU A 128 -1.25 -13.74 19.33
N ASP A 129 -1.08 -14.92 18.73
CA ASP A 129 0.05 -15.81 19.00
C ASP A 129 1.30 -15.34 18.25
N GLU A 130 2.37 -15.02 18.98
CA GLU A 130 3.67 -14.62 18.40
C GLU A 130 4.32 -15.74 17.56
N GLN A 131 3.90 -16.99 17.74
CA GLN A 131 4.35 -18.13 16.93
C GLN A 131 3.53 -18.30 15.64
N SER A 132 2.47 -17.51 15.46
CA SER A 132 1.67 -17.53 14.23
C SER A 132 2.52 -17.10 13.03
N LYS A 133 2.37 -17.82 11.91
CA LYS A 133 3.07 -17.53 10.65
C LYS A 133 2.69 -16.19 10.01
N ILE A 134 1.61 -15.57 10.49
CA ILE A 134 1.08 -14.30 9.97
C ILE A 134 1.04 -13.21 11.05
N PHE A 135 1.75 -13.41 12.17
CA PHE A 135 1.76 -12.45 13.28
C PHE A 135 2.29 -11.07 12.86
N ASP A 136 3.23 -11.03 11.92
CA ASP A 136 3.82 -9.81 11.36
C ASP A 136 2.82 -8.92 10.62
N LEU A 137 1.71 -9.48 10.13
CA LEU A 137 0.61 -8.73 9.52
C LEU A 137 -0.21 -7.90 10.53
N PHE A 138 0.03 -8.11 11.84
CA PHE A 138 -0.77 -7.52 12.90
C PHE A 138 0.08 -6.69 13.89
N PRO A 139 0.58 -5.50 13.48
CA PRO A 139 1.43 -4.68 14.34
C PRO A 139 0.69 -4.14 15.58
N GLN A 140 1.37 -4.11 16.72
CA GLN A 140 0.81 -3.63 18.00
C GLN A 140 0.67 -2.10 18.10
N SER A 141 1.41 -1.35 17.28
CA SER A 141 1.38 0.11 17.25
C SER A 141 0.88 0.63 15.90
N ASN A 142 -0.01 1.62 15.95
CA ASN A 142 -0.51 2.33 14.75
C ASN A 142 0.49 3.38 14.24
N LEU A 143 1.76 3.31 14.66
CA LEU A 143 2.77 4.20 14.10
C LEU A 143 2.95 3.79 12.64
N PRO A 144 2.97 4.74 11.70
CA PRO A 144 3.29 4.43 10.32
C PRO A 144 4.65 3.73 10.35
N GLN A 145 4.69 2.45 9.96
CA GLN A 145 5.93 1.72 9.83
C GLN A 145 6.75 2.44 8.76
N THR A 146 7.74 3.23 9.19
CA THR A 146 8.75 3.77 8.30
C THR A 146 9.65 2.61 7.91
N MET A 147 9.48 2.11 6.69
CA MET A 147 10.55 1.42 5.96
C MET A 147 11.40 2.44 5.21
#